data_AF-A0A957VHW9-F1
#
_entry.id   AF-A0A957VHW9-F1
#
_cell.length_a   1.000
_cell.length_b   1.000
_cell.length_c   1.000
_cell.angle_alpha   90.00
_cell.angle_beta   90.00
_cell.angle_gamma   90.00
#
_symmetry.space_group_name_H-M   'P 1'
#
loop_
_entity.id
_entity.type
_entity.pdbx_description
1 polymer ?
#
loop_
_entity_poly.entity_id
_entity_poly.type
_entity_poly.pdbx_seq_one_letter_code
_entity_poly.pdbx_strand_id
1 'polypeptide(L)'
;MPSRYCTQCGAEVAADDKFCTVCGAAVDQTTPAATVVPTGTPSVPATPTAQPRSKLPVIALSLLGVLVVAAVAFGVYRATIDTAPSAEEIVATQAAEGLPYPEVIRVSAAEAKALFDADAAIFVDVRDPESYAA
;
A
#
# COMPACT_ATOMS: atom_id res chain seq x y z
N MET A 1 22.63 -33.04 -4.39
CA MET A 1 21.26 -32.57 -4.08
C MET A 1 20.84 -31.72 -5.26
N PRO A 2 19.76 -32.03 -5.99
CA PRO A 2 19.35 -31.22 -7.14
C PRO A 2 18.65 -29.95 -6.64
N SER A 3 19.34 -28.82 -6.65
CA SER A 3 18.72 -27.50 -6.44
C SER A 3 17.89 -27.12 -7.68
N ARG A 4 16.69 -26.57 -7.43
CA ARG A 4 15.78 -26.06 -8.47
C ARG A 4 15.51 -24.59 -8.19
N TYR A 5 15.36 -23.80 -9.24
CA TYR A 5 15.09 -22.37 -9.14
C TYR A 5 13.75 -22.05 -9.80
N CYS A 6 12.99 -21.13 -9.19
CA CYS A 6 11.71 -20.69 -9.72
C CYS A 6 11.92 -19.89 -11.01
N THR A 7 11.25 -20.30 -12.08
CA THR A 7 11.32 -19.63 -13.39
C THR A 7 10.65 -18.25 -13.44
N GLN A 8 9.96 -17.83 -12.36
CA GLN A 8 9.28 -16.53 -12.26
C GLN A 8 10.06 -15.49 -11.44
N CYS A 9 10.85 -15.90 -10.45
CA CYS A 9 11.59 -14.97 -9.57
C CYS A 9 13.06 -15.33 -9.30
N GLY A 10 13.54 -16.48 -9.80
CA GLY A 10 14.92 -16.93 -9.60
C GLY A 10 15.24 -17.49 -8.20
N ALA A 11 14.30 -17.46 -7.24
CA ALA A 11 14.49 -18.02 -5.92
C ALA A 11 14.71 -19.55 -5.96
N GLU A 12 15.51 -20.08 -5.03
CA GLU A 12 15.68 -21.53 -4.84
C GLU A 12 14.39 -22.14 -4.26
N VAL A 13 14.04 -23.34 -4.70
CA VAL A 13 12.81 -24.05 -4.35
C VAL A 13 13.15 -25.51 -4.03
N ALA A 14 12.57 -26.06 -2.95
CA ALA A 14 12.84 -27.44 -2.57
C ALA A 14 12.24 -28.43 -3.58
N ALA A 15 12.78 -29.65 -3.64
CA ALA A 15 12.35 -30.65 -4.62
C ALA A 15 10.89 -31.11 -4.43
N ASP A 16 10.35 -31.00 -3.21
CA ASP A 16 9.00 -31.40 -2.82
C ASP A 16 7.98 -30.24 -2.82
N ASP A 17 8.44 -29.00 -2.99
CA ASP A 17 7.58 -27.81 -3.00
C ASP A 17 6.79 -27.74 -4.32
N LYS A 18 5.47 -27.61 -4.21
CA LYS A 18 4.58 -27.44 -5.38
C LYS A 18 4.50 -26.00 -5.87
N PHE A 19 4.85 -25.06 -5.00
CA PHE A 19 4.78 -23.62 -5.22
C PHE A 19 6.03 -22.96 -4.64
N CYS A 20 6.54 -21.93 -5.32
CA CYS A 20 7.64 -21.11 -4.80
C CYS A 20 7.17 -20.30 -3.59
N THR A 21 7.83 -20.49 -2.44
CA THR A 21 7.54 -19.78 -1.18
C THR A 21 7.79 -18.27 -1.25
N VAL A 22 8.60 -17.79 -2.20
CA VAL A 22 8.95 -16.37 -2.37
C VAL A 22 7.96 -15.60 -3.24
N CYS A 23 7.36 -16.23 -4.27
CA CYS A 23 6.47 -15.53 -5.22
C CYS A 23 5.10 -16.17 -5.43
N GLY A 24 4.82 -17.34 -4.83
CA GLY A 24 3.56 -18.06 -4.97
C GLY A 24 3.36 -18.81 -6.30
N ALA A 25 4.30 -18.71 -7.26
CA ALA A 25 4.18 -19.39 -8.54
C ALA A 25 4.32 -20.92 -8.41
N ALA A 26 3.46 -21.68 -9.11
CA ALA A 26 3.56 -23.15 -9.17
C ALA A 26 4.82 -23.59 -9.94
N VAL A 27 5.54 -24.57 -9.40
CA VAL A 27 6.79 -25.09 -10.01
C VAL A 27 6.62 -26.47 -10.66
N ASP A 28 5.56 -27.21 -10.31
CA ASP A 28 5.16 -28.46 -10.97
C ASP A 28 4.38 -28.17 -12.28
N GLN A 29 5.10 -27.89 -13.37
CA GLN A 29 4.58 -27.92 -14.75
C GLN A 29 5.54 -28.68 -15.68
N THR A 30 5.88 -29.93 -15.31
CA THR A 30 6.66 -30.84 -16.17
C THR A 30 5.89 -32.14 -16.42
N THR A 31 4.94 -32.13 -17.35
CA THR A 31 4.45 -33.35 -18.00
C THR A 31 5.07 -33.41 -19.41
N PRO A 32 6.01 -34.33 -19.68
CA PRO A 32 6.70 -34.38 -20.97
C PRO A 32 5.83 -34.89 -22.12
N ALA A 33 6.22 -34.56 -23.34
CA ALA A 33 5.79 -35.27 -24.54
C ALA A 33 6.60 -36.57 -24.76
N ALA A 34 6.02 -37.48 -25.56
CA ALA A 34 6.61 -38.65 -26.25
C ALA A 34 6.20 -40.08 -25.78
N THR A 35 5.22 -40.63 -26.51
CA THR A 35 5.30 -41.88 -27.30
C THR A 35 5.81 -43.20 -26.68
N VAL A 36 4.88 -44.15 -26.46
CA VAL A 36 5.02 -45.56 -26.93
C VAL A 36 3.64 -46.19 -27.24
N VAL A 37 3.57 -47.02 -28.28
CA VAL A 37 2.42 -47.78 -28.86
C VAL A 37 3.03 -49.11 -29.38
N PRO A 38 2.38 -50.31 -29.46
CA PRO A 38 0.95 -50.68 -29.61
C PRO A 38 0.44 -51.64 -28.49
N THR A 39 -0.71 -52.34 -28.52
CA THR A 39 -1.75 -52.66 -29.54
C THR A 39 -3.12 -52.83 -28.85
N GLY A 40 -4.25 -52.57 -29.54
CA GLY A 40 -5.53 -53.24 -29.21
C GLY A 40 -6.83 -52.48 -29.47
N THR A 41 -7.46 -52.76 -30.62
CA THR A 41 -8.93 -52.63 -30.89
C THR A 41 -9.50 -51.19 -31.02
N PRO A 42 -10.27 -50.90 -32.09
CA PRO A 42 -10.82 -49.56 -32.33
C PRO A 42 -12.10 -49.31 -31.52
N SER A 43 -12.17 -48.16 -30.85
CA SER A 43 -13.43 -47.60 -30.37
C SER A 43 -13.49 -46.11 -30.70
N VAL A 44 -14.51 -45.77 -31.51
CA VAL A 44 -15.16 -44.48 -31.76
C VAL A 44 -14.39 -43.19 -31.39
N PRO A 45 -14.14 -42.26 -32.34
CA PRO A 45 -13.54 -40.96 -32.04
C PRO A 45 -14.52 -40.07 -31.25
N ALA A 46 -14.46 -40.16 -29.92
CA ALA A 46 -15.06 -39.17 -29.03
C ALA A 46 -14.18 -37.92 -29.03
N THR A 47 -14.50 -36.96 -29.91
CA THR A 47 -13.81 -35.66 -30.00
C THR A 47 -13.77 -35.00 -28.61
N PRO A 48 -12.58 -34.78 -28.01
CA PRO A 48 -12.48 -34.00 -26.79
C PRO A 48 -12.66 -32.53 -27.17
N THR A 49 -13.88 -32.01 -27.00
CA THR A 49 -14.14 -30.57 -27.10
C THR A 49 -13.46 -29.87 -25.93
N ALA A 50 -12.20 -29.52 -26.13
CA ALA A 50 -11.40 -28.73 -25.21
C ALA A 50 -12.00 -27.32 -25.07
N GLN A 51 -13.00 -27.17 -24.20
CA GLN A 51 -13.55 -25.87 -23.83
C GLN A 51 -12.43 -25.02 -23.21
N PRO A 52 -12.12 -23.84 -23.78
CA PRO A 52 -11.18 -22.92 -23.15
C PRO A 52 -11.83 -22.39 -21.87
N ARG A 53 -11.33 -22.82 -20.70
CA ARG A 53 -11.65 -22.22 -19.41
C ARG A 53 -11.11 -20.79 -19.39
N SER A 54 -11.88 -19.84 -19.90
CA SER A 54 -11.53 -18.44 -19.86
C SER A 54 -11.40 -18.01 -18.39
N LYS A 55 -10.33 -17.27 -18.06
CA LYS A 55 -10.14 -16.72 -16.71
C LYS A 55 -11.04 -15.50 -16.44
N LEU A 56 -11.89 -15.14 -17.41
CA LEU A 56 -12.77 -13.97 -17.40
C LEU A 56 -13.65 -13.84 -16.13
N PRO A 57 -14.35 -14.88 -15.63
CA PRO A 57 -15.13 -14.75 -14.40
C PRO A 57 -14.26 -14.57 -13.15
N VAL A 58 -13.04 -15.13 -13.12
CA VAL A 58 -12.09 -14.94 -12.02
C VAL A 58 -11.56 -13.50 -12.02
N ILE A 59 -11.25 -12.95 -13.20
CA ILE A 59 -10.84 -11.55 -13.35
C ILE A 59 -11.98 -10.61 -12.94
N ALA A 60 -13.21 -10.84 -13.40
CA ALA A 60 -14.38 -10.05 -13.02
C ALA A 60 -14.63 -10.05 -11.50
N LEU A 61 -14.54 -11.21 -10.85
CA LEU A 61 -14.65 -11.34 -9.38
C LEU A 61 -13.51 -10.60 -8.66
N SER A 62 -12.27 -10.67 -9.17
CA SER A 62 -11.13 -9.95 -8.57
C SER A 62 -11.29 -8.43 -8.68
N LEU A 63 -11.75 -7.90 -9.83
CA LEU A 63 -11.98 -6.48 -10.03
C LEU A 63 -13.13 -5.96 -9.16
N LEU A 64 -14.21 -6.75 -9.01
CA LEU A 64 -15.30 -6.43 -8.10
C LEU A 64 -14.82 -6.40 -6.64
N GLY A 65 -14.00 -7.37 -6.23
CA GLY A 65 -13.41 -7.41 -4.89
C GLY A 65 -12.52 -6.19 -4.60
N VAL A 66 -11.65 -5.80 -5.55
CA VAL A 66 -10.81 -4.60 -5.43
C VAL A 66 -11.65 -3.32 -5.35
N LEU A 67 -12.73 -3.21 -6.15
CA LEU A 67 -13.66 -2.08 -6.08
C LEU A 67 -14.36 -1.98 -4.72
N VAL A 68 -14.80 -3.11 -4.14
CA VAL A 68 -15.42 -3.12 -2.80
C VAL A 68 -14.43 -2.68 -1.73
N VAL A 69 -13.19 -3.19 -1.75
CA VAL A 69 -12.14 -2.78 -0.80
C VAL A 69 -11.82 -1.29 -0.94
N ALA A 70 -11.70 -0.78 -2.17
CA ALA A 70 -11.47 0.64 -2.43
C ALA A 70 -12.63 1.53 -1.93
N ALA A 71 -13.88 1.10 -2.14
CA ALA A 71 -15.06 1.82 -1.65
C ALA A 71 -15.13 1.86 -0.11
N VAL A 72 -14.80 0.76 0.57
CA VAL A 72 -14.73 0.70 2.04
C VAL A 72 -13.62 1.61 2.56
N ALA A 73 -12.41 1.53 1.99
CA ALA A 73 -11.29 2.39 2.36
C ALA A 73 -11.60 3.88 2.14
N PHE A 74 -12.24 4.24 1.03
CA PHE A 74 -12.68 5.61 0.75
C PHE A 74 -13.76 6.09 1.73
N GLY A 75 -14.70 5.23 2.13
CA GLY A 75 -15.70 5.53 3.16
C GLY A 75 -15.08 5.83 4.52
N VAL A 76 -14.10 5.04 4.95
CA VAL A 76 -13.34 5.28 6.20
C VAL A 76 -12.51 6.56 6.11
N TYR A 77 -11.89 6.83 4.96
CA TYR A 77 -11.13 8.07 4.71
C TYR A 77 -12.03 9.32 4.74
N ARG A 78 -13.26 9.23 4.21
CA ARG A 78 -14.27 10.31 4.32
C ARG A 78 -14.68 10.53 5.77
N ALA A 79 -15.10 9.46 6.47
CA ALA A 79 -15.53 9.55 7.86
C ALA A 79 -14.45 10.14 8.79
N THR A 80 -13.18 9.83 8.57
CA THR A 80 -12.07 10.37 9.37
C THR A 80 -11.75 11.84 9.07
N ILE A 81 -12.03 12.34 7.85
CA ILE A 81 -11.91 13.77 7.52
C ILE A 81 -13.11 14.56 8.06
N ASP A 82 -14.32 14.05 7.90
CA ASP A 82 -15.55 14.72 8.33
C ASP A 82 -15.70 14.77 9.87
N THR A 83 -14.93 13.95 10.61
CA THR A 83 -14.85 13.98 12.08
C THR A 83 -13.66 14.83 12.60
N ALA A 84 -13.00 15.60 11.73
CA ALA A 84 -12.06 16.62 12.21
C ALA A 84 -12.86 17.72 12.95
N PRO A 85 -12.63 17.95 14.25
CA PRO A 85 -13.40 18.95 15.00
C PRO A 85 -13.21 20.33 14.38
N SER A 86 -14.32 21.03 14.14
CA SER A 86 -14.28 22.35 13.53
C SER A 86 -13.52 23.33 14.42
N ALA A 87 -12.80 24.30 13.83
CA ALA A 87 -12.03 25.28 14.59
C ALA A 87 -12.88 26.05 15.63
N GLU A 88 -14.17 26.22 15.35
CA GLU A 88 -15.15 26.87 16.23
C GLU A 88 -15.41 26.06 17.52
N GLU A 89 -15.43 24.73 17.43
CA GLU A 89 -15.62 23.83 18.58
C GLU A 89 -14.37 23.79 19.46
N ILE A 90 -13.17 23.70 18.86
CA ILE A 90 -11.89 23.69 19.58
C ILE A 90 -11.67 25.01 20.35
N VAL A 91 -12.13 26.14 19.81
CA VAL A 91 -12.06 27.45 20.50
C VAL A 91 -13.06 27.54 21.65
N ALA A 92 -14.27 27.00 21.49
CA ALA A 92 -15.30 27.00 22.54
C ALA A 92 -14.88 26.21 23.79
N THR A 93 -14.26 25.03 23.62
CA THR A 93 -13.72 24.25 24.75
C THR A 93 -12.57 25.00 25.45
N GLN A 94 -11.66 25.61 24.68
CA GLN A 94 -10.52 26.35 25.22
C GLN A 94 -10.92 27.61 26.02
N ALA A 95 -12.01 28.28 25.64
CA ALA A 95 -12.50 29.46 26.34
C ALA A 95 -13.10 29.17 27.73
N ALA A 96 -13.56 27.93 27.97
CA ALA A 96 -14.23 27.54 29.22
C ALA A 96 -13.27 27.30 30.40
N GLU A 97 -12.02 26.91 30.14
CA GLU A 97 -11.05 26.52 31.19
C GLU A 97 -9.94 27.54 31.44
N GLY A 98 -9.99 28.71 30.81
CA GLY A 98 -9.02 29.79 31.05
C GLY A 98 -7.61 29.42 30.58
N LEU A 99 -7.47 29.21 29.27
CA LEU A 99 -6.24 28.84 28.55
C LEU A 99 -4.92 29.03 29.33
N PRO A 100 -4.28 27.94 29.80
CA PRO A 100 -2.89 28.01 30.20
C PRO A 100 -2.09 28.34 28.94
N TYR A 101 -1.42 29.51 28.93
CA TYR A 101 -0.47 29.84 27.88
C TYR A 101 0.56 28.70 27.77
N PRO A 102 0.76 28.10 26.59
CA PRO A 102 1.74 27.03 26.43
C PRO A 102 3.13 27.57 26.76
N GLU A 103 3.98 26.74 27.35
CA GLU A 103 5.35 27.13 27.64
C GLU A 103 6.14 27.28 26.34
N VAL A 104 6.34 28.55 25.91
CA VAL A 104 7.10 28.86 24.71
C VAL A 104 8.60 28.77 25.02
N ILE A 105 9.28 27.85 24.34
CA ILE A 105 10.72 27.66 24.46
C ILE A 105 11.45 28.96 24.08
N ARG A 106 12.29 29.46 24.99
CA ARG A 106 13.12 30.64 24.76
C ARG A 106 14.46 30.22 24.16
N VAL A 107 14.72 30.65 22.93
CA VAL A 107 16.04 30.51 22.28
C VAL A 107 16.96 31.69 22.62
N SER A 108 18.26 31.46 22.61
CA SER A 108 19.23 32.56 22.75
C SER A 108 19.31 33.40 21.47
N ALA A 109 19.74 34.67 21.56
CA ALA A 109 19.89 35.51 20.37
C ALA A 109 20.92 34.96 19.36
N ALA A 110 21.97 34.28 19.85
CA ALA A 110 22.98 33.65 19.01
C ALA A 110 22.43 32.42 18.26
N GLU A 111 21.63 31.60 18.95
CA GLU A 111 20.95 30.43 18.39
C GLU A 111 19.86 30.83 17.39
N ALA A 112 19.02 31.82 17.74
CA ALA A 112 18.01 32.37 16.84
C ALA A 112 18.64 32.91 15.54
N LYS A 113 19.79 33.61 15.66
CA LYS A 113 20.56 34.04 14.48
C LYS A 113 21.08 32.86 13.67
N ALA A 114 21.67 31.85 14.31
CA ALA A 114 22.19 30.67 13.60
C ALA A 114 21.08 29.90 12.84
N LEU A 115 19.88 29.81 13.42
CA LEU A 115 18.71 29.20 12.76
C LEU A 115 18.19 30.05 11.60
N PHE A 116 18.15 31.37 11.73
CA PHE A 116 17.77 32.28 10.64
C PHE A 116 18.79 32.26 9.49
N ASP A 117 20.08 32.32 9.79
CA ASP A 117 21.16 32.23 8.79
C ASP A 117 21.16 30.87 8.05
N ALA A 118 20.53 29.85 8.63
CA ALA A 118 20.37 28.51 8.06
C ALA A 118 19.00 28.28 7.37
N ASP A 119 18.17 29.32 7.20
CA ASP A 119 16.80 29.25 6.65
C ASP A 119 15.84 28.31 7.44
N ALA A 120 16.17 28.03 8.71
CA ALA A 120 15.43 27.15 9.60
C ALA A 120 14.47 27.90 10.55
N ALA A 121 14.53 29.23 10.58
CA ALA A 121 13.66 30.08 11.38
C ALA A 121 13.38 31.43 10.70
N ILE A 122 12.24 32.04 11.02
CA ILE A 122 11.88 33.40 10.62
C ILE A 122 11.74 34.29 11.85
N PHE A 123 12.11 35.57 11.73
CA PHE A 123 11.79 36.58 12.74
C PHE A 123 10.45 37.22 12.41
N VAL A 124 9.51 37.15 13.36
CA VAL A 124 8.22 37.85 13.28
C VAL A 124 8.22 38.94 14.33
N ASP A 125 8.27 40.19 13.88
CA ASP A 125 8.08 41.34 14.76
C ASP A 125 6.58 41.59 14.96
N VAL A 126 6.14 41.65 16.21
CA VAL A 126 4.73 41.82 16.61
C VAL A 126 4.49 43.21 17.24
N ARG A 127 5.48 44.11 17.15
CA ARG A 127 5.34 45.52 17.54
C ARG A 127 4.44 46.27 16.57
N ASP A 128 3.96 47.43 17.00
CA ASP A 128 3.23 48.35 16.14
C ASP A 128 4.15 48.97 15.05
N PRO A 129 3.58 49.53 13.96
CA PRO A 129 4.38 50.05 12.86
C PRO A 129 5.30 51.22 13.22
N GLU A 130 4.97 52.04 14.22
CA GLU A 130 5.80 53.17 14.64
C GLU A 130 7.03 52.65 15.41
N SER A 131 6.81 51.72 16.35
CA SER A 131 7.87 51.01 17.06
C SER A 131 8.75 50.15 16.16
N TYR A 132 8.21 49.63 15.05
CA TYR A 132 8.98 48.87 14.05
C TYR A 132 9.88 49.77 13.18
N ALA A 133 9.43 51.00 12.88
CA ALA A 133 10.14 51.95 12.02
C ALA A 133 11.20 52.80 12.74
N ALA A 134 11.25 52.75 14.08
CA ALA A 134 12.16 53.51 14.95
C ALA A 134 13.50 52.79 15.20
#